data_AF-A0A6P0I490-F1
#
_entry.id   AF-A0A6P0I490-F1
#
_cell.length_a   1.000
_cell.length_b   1.000
_cell.length_c   1.000
_cell.angle_alpha   90.00
_cell.angle_beta   90.00
_cell.angle_gamma   90.00
#
_symmetry.space_group_name_H-M   'P 1'
#
loop_
_entity.id
_entity.type
_entity.pdbx_description
1 polymer ?
#
loop_
_entity_poly.entity_id
_entity_poly.type
_entity_poly.pdbx_seq_one_letter_code
_entity_poly.pdbx_strand_id
1 'polypeptide(L)'
;MSIIPIINPTQSYTFADYFKLNSEPDNILSYFGYGYESRSLSLPQTHRQLERLDNLKQRLQEILPYVSLTSEMARREFLIAPVLMELIHYTQVKIKVGYSLKINEQLKGELDYFLQTKTQFLVIEAKNADLQKGFTQLAVELIAVEKAEFANYSLLYGVVSMVDIPLAEAQGILKQSKTGFLKA
;
A
#
# COMPACT_ATOMS: atom_id res chain seq x y z
N MET A 1 11.90 18.28 24.89
CA MET A 1 12.95 18.20 23.86
C MET A 1 12.38 18.81 22.60
N SER A 2 12.99 19.88 22.08
CA SER A 2 12.50 20.58 20.90
C SER A 2 12.80 19.76 19.66
N ILE A 3 11.77 19.13 19.11
CA ILE A 3 11.83 18.38 17.86
C ILE A 3 12.13 19.40 16.76
N ILE A 4 13.32 19.34 16.17
CA ILE A 4 13.61 20.06 14.92
C ILE A 4 12.51 19.65 13.94
N PRO A 5 11.78 20.58 13.29
CA PRO A 5 10.70 20.20 12.40
C PRO A 5 11.28 19.37 11.26
N ILE A 6 11.01 18.06 11.29
CA ILE A 6 11.39 17.12 10.23
C ILE A 6 10.70 17.52 8.90
N ILE A 7 9.55 18.17 9.01
CA ILE A 7 8.74 18.68 7.90
C ILE A 7 8.71 20.20 7.99
N ASN A 8 9.03 20.88 6.88
CA ASN A 8 8.89 22.32 6.79
C ASN A 8 7.43 22.69 6.47
N PRO A 9 6.70 23.40 7.36
CA PRO A 9 5.29 23.72 7.17
C PRO A 9 5.00 24.59 5.94
N THR A 10 5.99 25.34 5.45
CA THR A 10 5.83 26.21 4.27
C THR A 10 6.26 25.53 2.97
N GLN A 11 6.85 24.33 3.05
CA GLN A 11 7.27 23.58 1.88
C GLN A 11 6.13 22.70 1.36
N SER A 12 6.03 22.63 0.04
CA SER A 12 5.15 21.68 -0.65
C SER A 12 5.80 20.29 -0.68
N TYR A 13 5.05 19.27 -0.29
CA TYR A 13 5.46 17.86 -0.33
C TYR A 13 4.46 17.02 -1.11
N THR A 14 4.96 16.13 -1.96
CA THR A 14 4.18 15.04 -2.54
C THR A 14 4.29 13.77 -1.70
N PHE A 15 3.40 12.78 -1.90
CA PHE A 15 3.50 11.46 -1.24
C PHE A 15 4.90 10.84 -1.43
N ALA A 16 5.44 10.88 -2.65
CA ALA A 16 6.77 10.38 -2.98
C ALA A 16 7.90 11.16 -2.29
N ASP A 17 7.68 12.38 -1.82
CA ASP A 17 8.70 13.11 -1.06
C ASP A 17 8.83 12.60 0.37
N TYR A 18 7.74 12.14 0.99
CA TYR A 18 7.79 11.51 2.31
C TYR A 18 8.58 10.20 2.30
N PHE A 19 8.56 9.46 1.19
CA PHE A 19 9.43 8.31 0.99
C PHE A 19 10.91 8.69 1.08
N LYS A 20 11.30 9.89 0.63
CA LYS A 20 12.69 10.35 0.60
C LYS A 20 13.16 10.94 1.93
N LEU A 21 12.23 11.28 2.82
CA LEU A 21 12.57 11.80 4.15
C LEU A 21 13.22 10.70 4.98
N ASN A 22 14.41 10.96 5.51
CA ASN A 22 15.09 10.03 6.39
C ASN A 22 14.57 10.21 7.81
N SER A 23 13.34 9.76 8.07
CA SER A 23 12.66 9.94 9.35
C SER A 23 11.76 8.76 9.67
N GLU A 24 11.69 8.45 10.96
CA GLU A 24 10.81 7.39 11.46
C GLU A 24 9.33 7.71 11.17
N PRO A 25 8.51 6.69 10.82
CA PRO A 25 7.09 6.86 10.54
C PRO A 25 6.36 7.62 11.65
N ASP A 26 6.64 7.29 12.91
CA ASP A 26 6.07 7.93 14.11
C ASP A 26 6.16 9.46 14.08
N ASN A 27 7.32 10.00 13.66
CA ASN A 27 7.54 11.44 13.68
C ASN A 27 6.74 12.15 12.59
N ILE A 28 6.66 11.54 11.40
CA ILE A 28 5.90 12.09 10.27
C ILE A 28 4.41 12.04 10.58
N LEU A 29 3.94 10.94 11.16
CA LEU A 29 2.54 10.77 11.54
C LEU A 29 2.12 11.72 12.67
N SER A 30 2.96 11.89 13.67
CA SER A 30 2.73 12.81 14.78
C SER A 30 2.59 14.26 14.31
N TYR A 31 3.35 14.66 13.27
CA TYR A 31 3.21 15.98 12.64
C TYR A 31 1.80 16.22 12.09
N PHE A 32 1.14 15.18 11.58
CA PHE A 32 -0.23 15.25 11.09
C PHE A 32 -1.29 15.00 12.17
N GLY A 33 -0.88 14.73 13.42
CA GLY A 33 -1.78 14.45 14.54
C GLY A 33 -2.19 12.98 14.68
N TYR A 34 -1.50 12.05 14.04
CA TYR A 34 -1.80 10.60 14.09
C TYR A 34 -0.77 9.85 14.92
N GLY A 35 -1.21 8.78 15.57
CA GLY A 35 -0.34 7.82 16.24
C GLY A 35 0.03 6.64 15.33
N TYR A 36 1.07 5.91 15.69
CA TYR A 36 1.48 4.68 15.01
C TYR A 36 1.46 3.50 15.97
N GLU A 37 0.99 2.35 15.47
CA GLU A 37 1.02 1.08 16.18
C GLU A 37 1.49 -0.03 15.22
N SER A 38 2.47 -0.82 15.66
CA SER A 38 2.93 -2.00 14.92
C SER A 38 2.42 -3.27 15.61
N ARG A 39 1.51 -3.98 14.94
CA ARG A 39 1.01 -5.29 15.39
C ARG A 39 0.66 -6.20 14.23
N SER A 40 0.68 -7.50 14.47
CA SER A 40 0.10 -8.46 13.54
C SER A 40 -1.43 -8.32 13.54
N LEU A 41 -2.04 -8.37 12.35
CA LEU A 41 -3.49 -8.45 12.22
C LEU A 41 -3.95 -9.85 11.84
N SER A 42 -5.08 -10.23 12.43
CA SER A 42 -5.90 -11.33 11.94
C SER A 42 -6.88 -10.77 10.92
N LEU A 43 -6.59 -11.00 9.64
CA LEU A 43 -7.48 -10.60 8.55
C LEU A 43 -8.61 -11.62 8.36
N PRO A 44 -9.85 -11.17 8.05
CA PRO A 44 -10.94 -12.07 7.71
C PRO A 44 -10.53 -13.04 6.60
N GLN A 45 -10.82 -14.32 6.81
CA GLN A 45 -10.57 -15.36 5.82
C GLN A 45 -11.86 -15.67 5.07
N THR A 46 -11.74 -16.09 3.81
CA THR A 46 -12.86 -16.58 3.02
C THR A 46 -12.79 -18.09 2.89
N HIS A 47 -13.94 -18.75 2.96
CA HIS A 47 -14.07 -20.17 2.62
C HIS A 47 -14.51 -20.37 1.15
N ARG A 48 -14.64 -19.28 0.39
CA ARG A 48 -14.98 -19.35 -1.03
C ARG A 48 -13.86 -20.04 -1.79
N GLN A 49 -14.23 -20.99 -2.63
CA GLN A 49 -13.30 -21.59 -3.59
C GLN A 49 -12.86 -20.54 -4.62
N LEU A 50 -11.55 -20.36 -4.75
CA LEU A 50 -10.92 -19.43 -5.69
C LEU A 50 -10.39 -20.20 -6.89
N GLU A 51 -11.29 -20.63 -7.78
CA GLU A 51 -10.98 -21.52 -8.92
C GLU A 51 -9.86 -21.01 -9.86
N ARG A 52 -9.62 -19.70 -9.92
CA ARG A 52 -8.61 -19.07 -10.79
C ARG A 52 -7.27 -18.85 -10.10
N LEU A 53 -7.19 -19.06 -8.79
CA LEU A 53 -5.98 -18.76 -8.02
C LEU A 53 -4.79 -19.61 -8.46
N ASP A 54 -5.01 -20.92 -8.67
CA ASP A 54 -3.95 -21.83 -9.14
C ASP A 54 -3.46 -21.43 -10.53
N ASN A 55 -4.37 -21.03 -11.43
CA ASN A 55 -4.02 -20.54 -12.75
C ASN A 55 -3.23 -19.22 -12.70
N LEU A 56 -3.65 -18.26 -11.86
CA LEU A 56 -2.91 -17.02 -11.64
C LEU A 56 -1.49 -17.32 -11.14
N LYS A 57 -1.38 -18.20 -10.13
CA LYS A 57 -0.09 -18.62 -9.58
C LYS A 57 0.81 -19.20 -10.66
N GLN A 58 0.29 -20.14 -11.46
CA GLN A 58 1.04 -20.76 -12.55
C GLN A 58 1.51 -19.72 -13.58
N ARG A 59 0.62 -18.82 -14.03
CA ARG A 59 0.96 -17.77 -15.00
C ARG A 59 2.04 -16.82 -14.47
N LEU A 60 1.97 -16.44 -13.19
CA LEU A 60 3.02 -15.63 -12.56
C LEU A 60 4.34 -16.40 -12.48
N GLN A 61 4.33 -17.69 -12.12
CA GLN A 61 5.54 -18.54 -12.11
C GLN A 61 6.20 -18.64 -13.48
N GLU A 62 5.40 -18.74 -14.54
CA GLU A 62 5.88 -18.85 -15.91
C GLU A 62 6.47 -17.53 -16.43
N ILE A 63 5.86 -16.38 -16.10
CA ILE A 63 6.25 -15.07 -16.67
C ILE A 63 7.40 -14.42 -15.89
N LEU A 64 7.41 -14.53 -14.56
CA LEU A 64 8.35 -13.80 -13.70
C LEU A 64 9.85 -14.04 -14.01
N PRO A 65 10.30 -15.25 -14.42
CA PRO A 65 11.68 -15.46 -14.83
C PRO A 65 12.12 -14.67 -16.06
N TYR A 66 11.17 -14.20 -16.88
CA TYR A 66 11.43 -13.51 -18.15
C TYR A 66 11.16 -12.00 -18.08
N VAL A 67 10.76 -11.47 -16.92
CA VAL A 67 10.42 -10.06 -16.73
C VAL A 67 11.29 -9.45 -15.63
N SER A 68 11.93 -8.32 -15.94
CA SER A 68 12.67 -7.54 -14.95
C SER A 68 11.71 -6.69 -14.11
N LEU A 69 11.67 -6.93 -12.80
CA LEU A 69 10.86 -6.18 -11.83
C LEU A 69 11.63 -5.03 -11.15
N THR A 70 12.64 -4.46 -11.81
CA THR A 70 13.51 -3.43 -11.22
C THR A 70 12.85 -2.05 -11.06
N SER A 71 11.64 -1.85 -11.61
CA SER A 71 10.89 -0.61 -11.47
C SER A 71 9.54 -0.84 -10.80
N GLU A 72 9.05 0.17 -10.06
CA GLU A 72 7.71 0.15 -9.48
C GLU A 72 6.64 -0.07 -10.56
N MET A 73 6.81 0.56 -11.74
CA MET A 73 5.93 0.36 -12.90
C MET A 73 5.86 -1.10 -13.35
N ALA A 74 7.02 -1.77 -13.49
CA ALA A 74 7.04 -3.18 -13.88
C ALA A 74 6.37 -4.08 -12.81
N ARG A 75 6.58 -3.81 -11.52
CA ARG A 75 5.91 -4.53 -10.43
C ARG A 75 4.39 -4.32 -10.46
N ARG A 76 3.95 -3.09 -10.72
CA ARG A 76 2.52 -2.76 -10.90
C ARG A 76 1.91 -3.59 -12.02
N GLU A 77 2.53 -3.58 -13.20
CA GLU A 77 1.98 -4.21 -14.41
C GLU A 77 2.03 -5.74 -14.39
N PHE A 78 3.18 -6.32 -14.02
CA PHE A 78 3.42 -7.75 -14.20
C PHE A 78 3.12 -8.59 -12.96
N LEU A 79 2.85 -7.95 -11.82
CA LEU A 79 2.60 -8.66 -10.57
C LEU A 79 1.32 -8.21 -9.87
N ILE A 80 1.19 -6.93 -9.55
CA ILE A 80 0.05 -6.43 -8.76
C ILE A 80 -1.23 -6.41 -9.59
N ALA A 81 -1.18 -5.86 -10.81
CA ALA A 81 -2.34 -5.78 -11.68
C ALA A 81 -2.98 -7.15 -11.96
N PRO A 82 -2.24 -8.24 -12.28
CA PRO A 82 -2.80 -9.59 -12.41
C PRO A 82 -3.57 -10.05 -11.17
N VAL A 83 -3.05 -9.83 -9.97
CA VAL A 83 -3.72 -10.17 -8.71
C VAL A 83 -5.01 -9.36 -8.55
N LEU A 84 -4.96 -8.07 -8.88
CA LEU A 84 -6.13 -7.18 -8.83
C LEU A 84 -7.21 -7.57 -9.85
N MET A 85 -6.84 -8.08 -11.02
CA MET A 85 -7.80 -8.59 -12.00
C MET A 85 -8.58 -9.80 -11.45
N GLU A 86 -7.90 -10.71 -10.75
CA GLU A 86 -8.59 -11.82 -10.06
C GLU A 86 -9.46 -11.32 -8.91
N LEU A 87 -8.99 -10.33 -8.15
CA LEU A 87 -9.79 -9.73 -7.08
C LEU A 87 -11.09 -9.12 -7.62
N ILE A 88 -11.03 -8.38 -8.73
CA ILE A 88 -12.22 -7.82 -9.40
C ILE A 88 -13.18 -8.94 -9.79
N HIS A 89 -12.68 -10.05 -10.35
CA HIS A 89 -13.53 -11.18 -10.72
C HIS A 89 -14.37 -11.70 -9.53
N TYR A 90 -13.74 -11.84 -8.35
CA TYR A 90 -14.43 -12.37 -7.17
C TYR A 90 -15.30 -11.35 -6.45
N THR A 91 -14.92 -10.07 -6.44
CA THR A 91 -15.54 -9.06 -5.56
C THR A 91 -16.34 -8.01 -6.28
N GLN A 92 -16.13 -7.85 -7.60
CA GLN A 92 -16.66 -6.75 -8.39
C GLN A 92 -16.28 -5.36 -7.82
N VAL A 93 -15.16 -5.29 -7.10
CA VAL A 93 -14.64 -4.04 -6.54
C VAL A 93 -14.25 -3.07 -7.64
N LYS A 94 -14.49 -1.77 -7.41
CA LYS A 94 -14.01 -0.71 -8.30
C LYS A 94 -12.58 -0.34 -7.89
N ILE A 95 -11.68 -0.34 -8.87
CA ILE A 95 -10.28 0.02 -8.69
C ILE A 95 -10.00 1.30 -9.50
N LYS A 96 -9.47 2.32 -8.85
CA LYS A 96 -8.88 3.49 -9.52
C LYS A 96 -7.37 3.27 -9.56
N VAL A 97 -6.79 3.33 -10.76
CA VAL A 97 -5.35 3.19 -10.99
C VAL A 97 -4.76 4.57 -11.20
N GLY A 98 -3.62 4.87 -10.57
CA GLY A 98 -3.00 6.20 -10.68
C GLY A 98 -3.92 7.33 -10.21
N TYR A 99 -4.53 7.16 -9.04
CA TYR A 99 -5.54 8.09 -8.54
C TYR A 99 -4.87 9.33 -7.95
N SER A 100 -4.94 10.46 -8.67
CA SER A 100 -4.46 11.74 -8.16
C SER A 100 -5.33 12.25 -7.01
N LEU A 101 -4.68 12.61 -5.90
CA LEU A 101 -5.31 13.13 -4.69
C LEU A 101 -4.57 14.38 -4.22
N LYS A 102 -5.31 15.44 -3.87
CA LYS A 102 -4.76 16.68 -3.30
C LYS A 102 -5.69 17.20 -2.23
N ILE A 103 -5.21 17.21 -0.99
CA ILE A 103 -5.89 17.84 0.16
C ILE A 103 -5.32 19.24 0.39
N ASN A 104 -4.00 19.35 0.39
CA ASN A 104 -3.27 20.61 0.52
C ASN A 104 -1.86 20.48 -0.07
N GLU A 105 -1.00 21.48 0.14
CA GLU A 105 0.37 21.47 -0.39
C GLU A 105 1.30 20.43 0.25
N GLN A 106 0.92 19.86 1.40
CA GLN A 106 1.67 18.83 2.10
C GLN A 106 1.07 17.42 1.97
N LEU A 107 -0.17 17.31 1.48
CA LEU A 107 -0.91 16.06 1.32
C LEU A 107 -1.43 16.00 -0.12
N LYS A 108 -0.54 15.64 -1.04
CA LYS A 108 -0.86 15.53 -2.47
C LYS A 108 0.01 14.49 -3.18
N GLY A 109 -0.50 13.94 -4.27
CA GLY A 109 0.25 13.01 -5.11
C GLY A 109 -0.69 12.06 -5.83
N GLU A 110 -0.16 10.89 -6.17
CA GLU A 110 -0.87 9.82 -6.85
C GLU A 110 -0.82 8.56 -5.99
N LEU A 111 -1.95 7.84 -5.91
CA LEU A 111 -2.03 6.51 -5.33
C LEU A 111 -1.89 5.48 -6.47
N ASP A 112 -1.01 4.50 -6.32
CA ASP A 112 -0.80 3.45 -7.33
C ASP A 112 -2.12 2.72 -7.64
N TYR A 113 -2.78 2.22 -6.59
CA TYR A 113 -4.12 1.64 -6.67
C TYR A 113 -5.00 2.05 -5.48
N PHE A 114 -6.20 2.53 -5.78
CA PHE A 114 -7.22 2.86 -4.80
C PHE A 114 -8.48 2.03 -5.03
N LEU A 115 -8.74 1.10 -4.13
CA LEU A 115 -9.89 0.21 -4.17
C LEU A 115 -10.99 0.76 -3.26
N GLN A 116 -12.20 0.87 -3.82
CA GLN A 116 -13.34 1.45 -3.14
C GLN A 116 -14.49 0.44 -3.06
N THR A 117 -14.94 0.17 -1.84
CA THR A 117 -16.22 -0.50 -1.56
C THR A 117 -17.19 0.48 -0.89
N LYS A 118 -18.38 0.02 -0.51
CA LYS A 118 -19.35 0.85 0.22
C LYS A 118 -18.92 1.19 1.65
N THR A 119 -18.06 0.38 2.26
CA THR A 119 -17.73 0.48 3.70
C THR A 119 -16.23 0.49 4.00
N GLN A 120 -15.40 0.12 3.03
CA GLN A 120 -13.96 -0.11 3.20
C GLN A 120 -13.18 0.32 1.96
N PHE A 121 -11.92 0.70 2.20
CA PHE A 121 -10.98 1.08 1.16
C PHE A 121 -9.65 0.36 1.36
N LEU A 122 -8.95 0.19 0.25
CA LEU A 122 -7.59 -0.34 0.24
C LEU A 122 -6.73 0.51 -0.69
N VAL A 123 -5.64 1.05 -0.16
CA VAL A 123 -4.54 1.65 -0.94
C VAL A 123 -3.44 0.60 -1.11
N ILE A 124 -2.92 0.42 -2.32
CA ILE A 124 -1.83 -0.51 -2.59
C ILE A 124 -0.71 0.23 -3.28
N GLU A 125 0.48 0.19 -2.68
CA GLU A 125 1.71 0.80 -3.20
C GLU A 125 2.73 -0.27 -3.61
N ALA A 126 3.32 -0.10 -4.79
CA ALA A 126 4.41 -0.94 -5.28
C ALA A 126 5.75 -0.29 -4.95
N LYS A 127 6.63 -0.98 -4.20
CA LYS A 127 7.95 -0.44 -3.82
C LYS A 127 9.09 -1.38 -4.13
N ASN A 128 10.27 -0.78 -4.34
CA ASN A 128 11.43 -1.47 -4.88
C ASN A 128 12.37 -2.12 -3.86
N ALA A 129 12.46 -1.65 -2.60
CA ALA A 129 13.35 -2.25 -1.60
C ALA A 129 13.22 -1.72 -0.15
N ASP A 130 12.69 -0.51 0.07
CA ASP A 130 12.59 0.07 1.42
C ASP A 130 11.15 0.02 1.95
N LEU A 131 10.85 -1.04 2.71
CA LEU A 131 9.50 -1.25 3.26
C LEU A 131 9.15 -0.19 4.30
N GLN A 132 10.13 0.28 5.07
CA GLN A 132 9.89 1.28 6.12
C GLN A 132 9.55 2.62 5.50
N LYS A 133 10.29 3.07 4.49
CA LYS A 133 9.97 4.29 3.73
C LYS A 133 8.70 4.15 2.90
N GLY A 134 8.49 2.97 2.32
CA GLY A 134 7.25 2.63 1.62
C GLY A 134 6.04 2.74 2.54
N PHE A 135 6.18 2.27 3.79
CA PHE A 135 5.15 2.39 4.81
C PHE A 135 4.92 3.86 5.20
N THR A 136 5.97 4.65 5.38
CA THR A 136 5.86 6.10 5.63
C THR A 136 5.10 6.84 4.52
N GLN A 137 5.37 6.52 3.25
CA GLN A 137 4.61 7.09 2.14
C GLN A 137 3.13 6.68 2.22
N LEU A 138 2.86 5.38 2.32
CA LEU A 138 1.50 4.82 2.42
C LEU A 138 0.72 5.41 3.60
N ALA A 139 1.41 5.64 4.71
CA ALA A 139 0.86 6.25 5.90
C ALA A 139 0.29 7.64 5.63
N VAL A 140 1.05 8.48 4.93
CA VAL A 140 0.64 9.84 4.55
C VAL A 140 -0.48 9.81 3.50
N GLU A 141 -0.45 8.84 2.58
CA GLU A 141 -1.54 8.61 1.63
C GLU A 141 -2.86 8.25 2.32
N LEU A 142 -2.83 7.37 3.32
CA LEU A 142 -4.02 7.00 4.10
C LEU A 142 -4.60 8.19 4.86
N ILE A 143 -3.75 9.06 5.42
CA ILE A 143 -4.18 10.34 6.02
C ILE A 143 -4.86 11.22 4.98
N ALA A 144 -4.29 11.34 3.78
CA ALA A 144 -4.90 12.14 2.73
C ALA A 144 -6.26 11.56 2.30
N VAL A 145 -6.38 10.23 2.19
CA VAL A 145 -7.65 9.55 1.88
C VAL A 145 -8.70 9.81 2.95
N GLU A 146 -8.34 9.70 4.23
CA GLU A 146 -9.26 9.99 5.34
C GLU A 146 -9.80 11.44 5.26
N LYS A 147 -8.93 12.41 4.98
CA LYS A 147 -9.29 13.84 4.88
C LYS A 147 -10.07 14.22 3.61
N ALA A 148 -10.09 13.39 2.58
CA ALA A 148 -10.68 13.70 1.27
C ALA A 148 -12.23 13.67 1.22
N GLU A 149 -12.92 13.77 2.36
CA GLU A 149 -14.37 13.59 2.49
C GLU A 149 -14.89 12.17 2.10
N PHE A 150 -14.02 11.18 2.22
CA PHE A 150 -14.43 9.77 2.37
C PHE A 150 -14.90 9.48 3.81
N ALA A 151 -15.29 10.49 4.60
CA ALA A 151 -15.31 10.48 6.06
C ALA A 151 -16.42 9.66 6.75
N ASN A 152 -17.09 8.74 6.07
CA ASN A 152 -18.11 7.86 6.67
C ASN A 152 -17.67 6.39 6.78
N TYR A 153 -16.39 6.08 6.56
CA TYR A 153 -15.91 4.70 6.59
C TYR A 153 -15.37 4.32 7.96
N SER A 154 -15.68 3.10 8.38
CA SER A 154 -15.26 2.58 9.68
C SER A 154 -13.79 2.15 9.72
N LEU A 155 -13.15 1.93 8.57
CA LEU A 155 -11.78 1.41 8.48
C LEU A 155 -11.15 1.60 7.09
N LEU A 156 -9.89 2.06 7.06
CA LEU A 156 -9.04 2.14 5.88
C LEU A 156 -7.92 1.10 5.98
N TYR A 157 -7.64 0.39 4.89
CA TYR A 157 -6.49 -0.51 4.79
C TYR A 157 -5.47 0.05 3.81
N GLY A 158 -4.20 -0.24 4.07
CA GLY A 158 -3.10 0.04 3.16
C GLY A 158 -2.17 -1.17 3.08
N VAL A 159 -1.60 -1.40 1.90
CA VAL A 159 -0.62 -2.47 1.66
C VAL A 159 0.55 -1.91 0.88
N VAL A 160 1.77 -2.16 1.37
CA VAL A 160 3.01 -1.96 0.61
C VAL A 160 3.48 -3.32 0.12
N SER A 161 3.71 -3.44 -1.19
CA SER A 161 4.21 -4.67 -1.80
C SER A 161 5.65 -4.49 -2.28
N MET A 162 6.56 -5.27 -1.70
CA MET A 162 7.93 -5.46 -2.20
C MET A 162 8.11 -6.95 -2.42
N VAL A 163 8.18 -7.39 -3.67
CA VAL A 163 8.26 -8.82 -3.97
C VAL A 163 9.61 -9.12 -4.56
N ASP A 164 10.54 -9.50 -3.68
CA ASP A 164 11.86 -10.03 -4.05
C ASP A 164 12.01 -11.52 -3.68
N ILE A 165 10.90 -12.26 -3.48
CA ILE A 165 10.97 -13.69 -3.15
C ILE A 165 10.76 -14.52 -4.43
N PRO A 166 11.74 -15.35 -4.85
CA PRO A 166 11.54 -16.32 -5.93
C PRO A 166 10.41 -17.28 -5.55
N LEU A 167 9.47 -17.53 -6.48
CA LEU A 167 8.31 -18.40 -6.25
C LEU A 167 8.64 -19.89 -5.92
N ALA A 168 9.91 -20.25 -5.78
CA ALA A 168 10.39 -21.61 -5.52
C ALA A 168 10.39 -22.03 -4.04
N GLU A 169 10.24 -21.12 -3.06
CA GLU A 169 10.25 -21.47 -1.63
C GLU A 169 8.86 -21.52 -0.96
N ALA A 170 7.78 -21.37 -1.73
CA ALA A 170 6.41 -21.29 -1.19
C ALA A 170 5.72 -22.65 -0.90
N GLN A 171 6.46 -23.61 -0.32
CA GLN A 171 5.90 -24.75 0.41
C GLN A 171 6.57 -24.82 1.79
N GLY A 172 6.12 -23.96 2.70
CA GLY A 172 6.60 -23.97 4.09
C GLY A 172 6.56 -22.59 4.72
N ILE A 173 5.51 -22.33 5.50
CA ILE A 173 5.50 -21.36 6.61
C ILE A 173 5.98 -19.95 6.22
N LEU A 174 5.08 -19.12 5.69
CA LEU A 174 5.27 -17.66 5.68
C LEU A 174 5.08 -17.13 7.12
N LYS A 175 6.15 -17.20 7.91
CA LYS A 175 6.31 -16.42 9.14
C LYS A 175 6.83 -15.03 8.77
N GLN A 176 6.19 -14.03 9.37
CA GLN A 176 6.50 -12.59 9.36
C GLN A 176 6.34 -11.87 8.02
N SER A 177 5.12 -11.38 7.74
CA SER A 177 5.00 -10.05 7.15
C SER A 177 4.87 -9.06 8.31
N LYS A 178 5.82 -8.13 8.43
CA LYS A 178 5.65 -6.94 9.27
C LYS A 178 4.73 -6.00 8.51
N THR A 179 3.43 -6.15 8.71
CA THR A 179 2.43 -5.19 8.23
C THR A 179 2.31 -4.11 9.31
N GLY A 180 2.72 -2.88 9.01
CA GLY A 180 2.39 -1.72 9.84
C GLY A 180 0.95 -1.30 9.58
N PHE A 181 0.25 -0.82 10.60
CA PHE A 181 -1.11 -0.30 10.46
C PHE A 181 -1.20 1.13 10.97
N LEU A 182 -2.10 1.88 10.37
CA LEU A 182 -2.54 3.17 10.87
C LEU A 182 -4.02 3.06 11.17
N LYS A 183 -4.34 3.23 12.45
CA LYS A 183 -5.69 3.51 12.89
C LYS A 183 -5.80 5.03 12.92
N ALA A 184 -6.47 5.59 11.91
CA ALA A 184 -7.05 6.92 12.02
C ALA A 184 -8.27 6.87 12.95
#